data_AF-A0A822A1N2-F1
#
_entry.id   AF-A0A822A1N2-F1
#
_cell.length_a   1.000
_cell.length_b   1.000
_cell.length_c   1.000
_cell.angle_alpha   90.00
_cell.angle_beta   90.00
_cell.angle_gamma   90.00
#
_symmetry.space_group_name_H-M   'P 1'
#
loop_
_entity.id
_entity.type
_entity.pdbx_description
1 polymer ?
#
loop_
_entity_poly.entity_id
_entity_poly.type
_entity_poly.pdbx_seq_one_letter_code
_entity_poly.pdbx_strand_id
1 'polypeptide(L)'
;MNSNEDSFVPYHIDQIPSSKLKIYKDNFEVPFLQYREEFYRWEVVNLVENSINEYLKKVEQRFQKEIHRVELYLHPSTLTPLIKKLEQIFILDQLETIYTEAKPLLHNENYSDFAVLFKLVGRILDTIIELKKIVEENFCPKVIKSFTPIDVPANYIKLILNIREEFFKVAQEFFNKNEHFIAVVEKRCRNFINNNVLPESADNAGKSAELLAQYCDQLL
;
A
#
# COMPACT_ATOMS: atom_id res chain seq x y z
N MET A 1 5.22 -35.35 -39.27
CA MET A 1 5.08 -33.88 -39.17
C MET A 1 5.85 -33.46 -37.93
N ASN A 2 7.12 -33.10 -38.14
CA ASN A 2 7.95 -32.48 -37.10
C ASN A 2 7.55 -31.02 -37.01
N SER A 3 7.16 -30.59 -35.81
CA SER A 3 7.05 -29.18 -35.46
C SER A 3 7.86 -29.03 -34.19
N ASN A 4 9.11 -28.61 -34.37
CA ASN A 4 10.02 -28.21 -33.32
C ASN A 4 9.38 -27.04 -32.57
N GLU A 5 8.75 -27.32 -31.44
CA GLU A 5 8.68 -26.34 -30.35
C GLU A 5 10.08 -26.30 -29.77
N ASP A 6 10.93 -25.46 -30.36
CA ASP A 6 12.24 -25.12 -29.84
C ASP A 6 12.06 -24.68 -28.39
N SER A 7 12.45 -25.57 -27.49
CA SER A 7 12.68 -25.29 -26.10
C SER A 7 13.67 -24.14 -26.02
N PHE A 8 13.16 -22.92 -25.83
CA PHE A 8 13.95 -21.74 -25.54
C PHE A 8 14.51 -21.92 -24.12
N VAL A 9 15.58 -22.71 -24.02
CA VAL A 9 16.38 -22.80 -22.81
C VAL A 9 16.90 -21.38 -22.56
N PRO A 10 16.59 -20.74 -21.42
CA PRO A 10 17.18 -19.45 -21.10
C PRO A 10 18.68 -19.66 -21.13
N TYR A 11 19.36 -19.08 -22.11
CA TYR A 11 20.82 -19.03 -22.10
C TYR A 11 21.20 -18.50 -20.72
N HIS A 12 22.15 -19.15 -20.04
CA HIS A 12 22.68 -18.71 -18.75
C HIS A 12 23.40 -17.35 -18.93
N ILE A 13 22.62 -16.28 -19.10
CA ILE A 13 23.08 -14.90 -19.22
C ILE A 13 23.83 -14.49 -17.94
N ASP A 14 23.58 -15.18 -16.83
CA ASP A 14 24.20 -14.97 -15.51
C ASP A 14 25.69 -15.32 -15.45
N GLN A 15 26.23 -16.04 -16.45
CA GLN A 15 27.63 -16.49 -16.46
C GLN A 15 28.55 -15.65 -17.36
N ILE A 16 28.13 -14.43 -17.74
CA ILE A 16 28.94 -13.55 -18.58
C ILE A 16 30.18 -13.04 -17.81
N PRO A 17 31.41 -13.23 -18.33
CA PRO A 17 32.62 -12.70 -17.72
C PRO A 17 32.55 -11.17 -17.53
N SER A 18 33.15 -10.65 -16.46
CA SER A 18 33.08 -9.22 -16.11
C SER A 18 33.47 -8.25 -17.24
N SER A 19 34.38 -8.65 -18.13
CA SER A 19 34.77 -7.86 -19.31
C SER A 19 33.66 -7.75 -20.36
N LYS A 20 32.90 -8.83 -20.59
CA LYS A 20 31.74 -8.84 -21.50
C LYS A 20 30.52 -8.16 -20.88
N LEU A 21 30.39 -8.21 -19.54
CA LEU A 21 29.33 -7.49 -18.83
C LEU A 21 29.48 -5.97 -19.00
N LYS A 22 30.70 -5.43 -18.91
CA LYS A 22 30.93 -4.00 -19.14
C LYS A 22 30.49 -3.57 -20.54
N ILE A 23 30.83 -4.36 -21.56
CA ILE A 23 30.42 -4.09 -22.96
C ILE A 23 28.89 -4.10 -23.09
N TYR A 24 28.19 -5.06 -22.46
CA TYR A 24 26.73 -5.08 -22.43
C TYR A 24 26.16 -3.81 -21.77
N LYS A 25 26.72 -3.41 -20.62
CA LYS A 25 26.23 -2.23 -19.90
C LYS A 25 26.37 -0.96 -20.72
N ASP A 26 27.57 -0.73 -21.24
CA ASP A 26 27.91 0.51 -21.94
C ASP A 26 27.17 0.64 -23.28
N ASN A 27 27.01 -0.46 -24.03
CA ASN A 27 26.48 -0.42 -25.39
C ASN A 27 24.98 -0.78 -25.50
N PHE A 28 24.41 -1.47 -24.51
CA PHE A 28 23.02 -1.91 -24.55
C PHE A 28 22.22 -1.43 -23.33
N GLU A 29 22.66 -1.75 -22.10
CA GLU A 29 21.87 -1.46 -20.89
C GLU A 29 21.57 0.02 -20.74
N VAL A 30 22.57 0.89 -20.88
CA VAL A 30 22.40 2.34 -20.72
C VAL A 30 21.45 2.92 -21.78
N PRO A 31 21.65 2.72 -23.10
CA PRO A 31 20.70 3.18 -24.12
C PRO A 31 19.29 2.61 -23.95
N PHE A 32 19.19 1.32 -23.59
CA PHE A 32 17.91 0.66 -23.32
C PHE A 32 17.16 1.36 -22.18
N LEU A 33 17.83 1.59 -21.05
CA LEU A 33 17.23 2.25 -19.89
C LEU A 33 16.84 3.71 -20.15
N GLN A 34 17.56 4.41 -21.03
CA GLN A 34 17.18 5.77 -21.46
C GLN A 34 15.92 5.74 -22.30
N TYR A 35 15.87 4.88 -23.31
CA TYR A 35 14.70 4.70 -24.15
C TYR A 35 13.45 4.30 -23.35
N ARG A 36 13.59 3.36 -22.40
CA ARG A 36 12.47 2.95 -21.53
C ARG A 36 11.99 4.10 -20.65
N GLU A 37 12.90 4.91 -20.11
CA GLU A 37 12.53 6.08 -19.30
C GLU A 37 11.66 7.06 -20.10
N GLU A 38 12.10 7.46 -21.30
CA GLU A 38 11.34 8.38 -22.15
C GLU A 38 9.96 7.83 -22.47
N PHE A 39 9.89 6.54 -22.84
CA PHE A 39 8.64 5.86 -23.11
C PHE A 39 7.68 5.87 -21.91
N TYR A 40 8.18 5.61 -20.70
CA TYR A 40 7.34 5.61 -19.50
C TYR A 40 6.92 7.00 -19.04
N ARG A 41 7.78 8.01 -19.20
CA ARG A 41 7.40 9.39 -18.94
C ARG A 41 6.25 9.82 -19.84
N TRP A 42 6.31 9.48 -21.12
CA TRP A 42 5.21 9.69 -22.05
C TRP A 42 3.94 8.91 -21.66
N GLU A 43 4.10 7.65 -21.26
CA GLU A 43 2.97 6.81 -20.89
C GLU A 43 2.23 7.32 -19.65
N VAL A 44 2.94 7.75 -18.61
CA VAL A 44 2.34 8.25 -17.36
C VAL A 44 1.39 9.42 -17.62
N VAL A 45 1.76 10.35 -18.51
CA VAL A 45 0.91 11.51 -18.85
C VAL A 45 -0.51 11.06 -19.26
N ASN A 46 -0.61 10.01 -20.07
CA ASN A 46 -1.90 9.49 -20.53
C ASN A 46 -2.61 8.62 -19.48
N LEU A 47 -1.87 8.12 -18.48
CA LEU A 47 -2.43 7.26 -17.44
C LEU A 47 -3.03 8.04 -16.28
N VAL A 48 -2.46 9.19 -15.93
CA VAL A 48 -2.90 10.06 -14.83
C VAL A 48 -4.27 10.70 -15.12
N GLU A 49 -4.65 10.84 -16.38
CA GLU A 49 -5.99 11.32 -16.77
C GLU A 49 -7.11 10.30 -16.47
N ASN A 50 -6.77 9.02 -16.22
CA ASN A 50 -7.74 7.99 -15.85
C ASN A 50 -7.92 7.91 -14.32
N SER A 51 -8.91 7.14 -13.86
CA SER A 51 -9.11 6.92 -12.43
C SER A 51 -7.85 6.34 -11.75
N ILE A 52 -7.62 6.70 -10.48
CA ILE A 52 -6.51 6.16 -9.67
C ILE A 52 -6.48 4.63 -9.67
N ASN A 53 -7.65 3.99 -9.72
CA ASN A 53 -7.77 2.54 -9.76
C ASN A 53 -7.18 1.92 -11.02
N GLU A 54 -7.43 2.52 -12.19
CA GLU A 54 -6.85 2.07 -13.45
C GLU A 54 -5.35 2.35 -13.51
N TYR A 55 -4.93 3.50 -12.98
CA TYR A 55 -3.54 3.86 -12.85
C TYR A 55 -2.77 2.79 -12.05
N LEU A 56 -3.21 2.49 -10.82
CA LEU A 56 -2.57 1.52 -9.92
C LEU A 56 -2.45 0.12 -10.55
N LYS A 57 -3.52 -0.34 -11.21
CA LYS A 57 -3.53 -1.64 -11.91
C LYS A 57 -2.50 -1.67 -13.04
N LYS A 58 -2.42 -0.61 -13.85
CA LYS A 58 -1.46 -0.53 -14.96
C LYS A 58 -0.02 -0.42 -14.47
N VAL A 59 0.22 0.29 -13.36
CA VAL A 59 1.55 0.37 -12.73
C VAL A 59 1.99 -1.02 -12.26
N GLU A 60 1.17 -1.74 -11.48
CA GLU A 60 1.52 -3.09 -11.01
C GLU A 60 1.81 -4.04 -12.19
N GLN A 61 0.96 -4.01 -13.23
CA GLN A 61 1.19 -4.78 -14.46
C GLN A 61 2.49 -4.40 -15.17
N ARG A 62 2.89 -3.13 -15.13
CA ARG A 62 4.13 -2.67 -15.77
C ARG A 62 5.34 -3.22 -15.06
N PHE A 63 5.37 -3.15 -13.73
CA PHE A 63 6.44 -3.72 -12.93
C PHE A 63 6.60 -5.22 -13.20
N GLN A 64 5.50 -5.98 -13.18
CA GLN A 64 5.54 -7.42 -13.46
C GLN A 64 6.09 -7.73 -14.87
N LYS A 65 5.62 -7.00 -15.89
CA LYS A 65 6.08 -7.19 -17.27
C LYS A 65 7.57 -6.90 -17.43
N GLU A 66 8.09 -5.88 -16.77
CA GLU A 66 9.51 -5.54 -16.89
C GLU A 66 10.40 -6.47 -16.08
N ILE A 67 9.96 -6.93 -14.91
CA ILE A 67 10.67 -8.00 -14.17
C ILE A 67 10.79 -9.23 -15.06
N HIS A 68 9.67 -9.68 -15.64
CA HIS A 68 9.64 -10.84 -16.53
C HIS A 68 10.47 -10.64 -17.80
N ARG A 69 10.47 -9.43 -18.37
CA ARG A 69 11.32 -9.09 -19.51
C ARG A 69 12.80 -9.26 -19.16
N VAL A 70 13.22 -8.80 -17.98
CA VAL A 70 14.61 -8.95 -17.56
C VAL A 70 14.96 -10.42 -17.39
N GLU A 71 14.10 -11.18 -16.71
CA GLU A 71 14.30 -12.62 -16.48
C GLU A 71 14.46 -13.43 -17.79
N LEU A 72 13.69 -13.09 -18.83
CA LEU A 72 13.70 -13.85 -20.09
C LEU A 72 14.73 -13.36 -21.10
N TYR A 73 15.00 -12.06 -21.17
CA TYR A 73 15.66 -11.47 -22.33
C TYR A 73 16.91 -10.64 -22.01
N LEU A 74 17.12 -10.24 -20.75
CA LEU A 74 18.16 -9.27 -20.39
C LEU A 74 19.12 -9.85 -19.34
N HIS A 75 20.26 -9.20 -19.16
CA HIS A 75 21.16 -9.57 -18.08
C HIS A 75 20.59 -9.13 -16.72
N PRO A 76 20.70 -9.93 -15.65
CA PRO A 76 20.12 -9.61 -14.33
C PRO A 76 20.58 -8.27 -13.75
N SER A 77 21.76 -7.79 -14.14
CA SER A 77 22.25 -6.45 -13.74
C SER A 77 21.31 -5.32 -14.11
N THR A 78 20.44 -5.53 -15.12
CA THR A 78 19.50 -4.53 -15.62
C THR A 78 18.27 -4.40 -14.74
N LEU A 79 17.96 -5.40 -13.91
CA LEU A 79 16.74 -5.42 -13.10
C LEU A 79 16.69 -4.22 -12.14
N THR A 80 17.69 -4.10 -11.27
CA THR A 80 17.75 -3.04 -10.25
C THR A 80 17.66 -1.63 -10.83
N PRO A 81 18.47 -1.23 -11.84
CA PRO A 81 18.37 0.12 -12.39
C PRO A 81 17.05 0.36 -13.15
N LEU A 82 16.49 -0.65 -13.80
CA LEU A 82 15.18 -0.54 -14.45
C LEU A 82 14.06 -0.30 -13.43
N ILE A 83 14.04 -1.09 -12.34
CA ILE A 83 13.05 -0.95 -11.27
C ILE A 83 13.14 0.43 -10.62
N LYS A 84 14.35 0.94 -10.34
CA LYS A 84 14.52 2.30 -9.81
C LYS A 84 13.95 3.38 -10.73
N LYS A 85 14.11 3.24 -12.06
CA LYS A 85 13.50 4.17 -13.02
C LYS A 85 11.98 4.08 -13.01
N LEU A 86 11.41 2.88 -12.94
CA LEU A 86 9.97 2.69 -12.82
C LEU A 86 9.42 3.29 -11.52
N GLU A 87 10.10 3.07 -10.40
CA GLU A 87 9.77 3.64 -9.09
C GLU A 87 9.81 5.17 -9.12
N GLN A 88 10.82 5.75 -9.76
CA GLN A 88 10.88 7.20 -9.95
C GLN A 88 9.67 7.72 -10.73
N ILE A 89 9.40 7.15 -11.90
CA ILE A 89 8.42 7.68 -12.87
C ILE A 89 6.97 7.42 -12.43
N PHE A 90 6.67 6.21 -11.96
CA PHE A 90 5.30 5.77 -11.63
C PHE A 90 4.92 5.94 -10.16
N ILE A 91 5.84 6.30 -9.28
CA ILE A 91 5.56 6.45 -7.86
C ILE A 91 6.03 7.82 -7.39
N LEU A 92 7.35 8.07 -7.41
CA LEU A 92 7.92 9.29 -6.84
C LEU A 92 7.42 10.56 -7.53
N ASP A 93 7.47 10.58 -8.86
CA ASP A 93 7.03 11.73 -9.66
C ASP A 93 5.51 11.98 -9.56
N GLN A 94 4.74 11.00 -9.05
CA GLN A 94 3.27 11.05 -8.96
C GLN A 94 2.76 11.04 -7.51
N LEU A 95 3.64 11.20 -6.50
CA LEU A 95 3.27 11.07 -5.09
C LEU A 95 2.16 12.03 -4.65
N GLU A 96 2.20 13.27 -5.13
CA GLU A 96 1.20 14.29 -4.77
C GLU A 96 -0.22 13.86 -5.20
N THR A 97 -0.36 13.38 -6.43
CA THR A 97 -1.62 12.83 -6.95
C THR A 97 -2.02 11.58 -6.17
N ILE A 98 -1.09 10.66 -5.92
CA ILE A 98 -1.32 9.44 -5.15
C ILE A 98 -1.86 9.77 -3.74
N TYR A 99 -1.26 10.72 -3.03
CA TYR A 99 -1.71 11.13 -1.70
C TYR A 99 -3.06 11.84 -1.71
N THR A 100 -3.33 12.63 -2.74
CA THR A 100 -4.63 13.29 -2.92
C THR A 100 -5.75 12.27 -3.11
N GLU A 101 -5.50 11.23 -3.91
CA GLU A 101 -6.44 10.15 -4.20
C GLU A 101 -6.54 9.10 -3.08
N ALA A 102 -5.56 9.02 -2.18
CA ALA A 102 -5.57 8.08 -1.06
C ALA A 102 -6.75 8.33 -0.09
N LYS A 103 -7.09 9.59 0.17
CA LYS A 103 -8.20 9.98 1.07
C LYS A 103 -9.58 9.51 0.58
N PRO A 104 -10.01 9.81 -0.67
CA PRO A 104 -11.32 9.36 -1.16
C PRO A 104 -11.43 7.83 -1.20
N LEU A 105 -10.33 7.09 -1.45
CA LEU A 105 -10.34 5.63 -1.38
C LEU A 105 -10.68 5.12 0.03
N LEU A 106 -10.15 5.73 1.09
CA LEU A 106 -10.47 5.36 2.47
C LEU A 106 -11.92 5.72 2.83
N HIS A 107 -12.39 6.91 2.44
CA HIS A 107 -13.75 7.38 2.72
C HIS A 107 -14.83 6.56 2.00
N ASN A 108 -14.55 6.15 0.77
CA ASN A 108 -15.47 5.35 -0.04
C ASN A 108 -15.40 3.85 0.29
N GLU A 109 -14.50 3.45 1.20
CA GLU A 109 -14.26 2.05 1.59
C GLU A 109 -13.71 1.18 0.44
N ASN A 110 -13.01 1.82 -0.51
CA ASN A 110 -12.30 1.14 -1.61
C ASN A 110 -10.96 0.58 -1.11
N TYR A 111 -11.00 -0.26 -0.07
CA TYR A 111 -9.81 -0.73 0.63
C TYR A 111 -8.91 -1.62 -0.23
N SER A 112 -9.47 -2.35 -1.21
CA SER A 112 -8.69 -3.15 -2.16
C SER A 112 -7.75 -2.28 -2.98
N ASP A 113 -8.24 -1.16 -3.52
CA ASP A 113 -7.41 -0.25 -4.33
C ASP A 113 -6.42 0.50 -3.44
N PHE A 114 -6.83 0.89 -2.23
CA PHE A 114 -5.92 1.47 -1.24
C PHE A 114 -4.79 0.50 -0.86
N ALA A 115 -5.06 -0.79 -0.73
CA ALA A 115 -4.04 -1.79 -0.41
C ALA A 115 -2.97 -1.89 -1.51
N VAL A 116 -3.38 -1.83 -2.78
CA VAL A 116 -2.45 -1.78 -3.92
C VAL A 116 -1.62 -0.51 -3.87
N LEU A 117 -2.25 0.64 -3.63
CA LEU A 117 -1.57 1.93 -3.45
C LEU A 117 -0.52 1.86 -2.34
N PHE A 118 -0.91 1.36 -1.16
CA PHE A 118 -0.02 1.22 -0.01
C PHE A 118 1.15 0.28 -0.27
N LYS A 119 0.90 -0.84 -0.97
CA LYS A 119 1.96 -1.77 -1.39
C LYS A 119 2.92 -1.12 -2.38
N LEU A 120 2.44 -0.38 -3.36
CA LEU A 120 3.27 0.28 -4.37
C LEU A 120 4.15 1.36 -3.73
N VAL A 121 3.55 2.29 -2.99
CA VAL A 121 4.29 3.35 -2.29
C VAL A 121 5.26 2.75 -1.26
N GLY A 122 4.84 1.72 -0.53
CA GLY A 122 5.67 1.04 0.47
C GLY A 122 6.94 0.36 -0.06
N ARG A 123 7.14 0.29 -1.39
CA ARG A 123 8.41 -0.18 -1.99
C ARG A 123 9.55 0.80 -1.74
N ILE A 124 9.24 2.09 -1.58
CA ILE A 124 10.24 3.15 -1.44
C ILE A 124 10.23 3.64 -0.01
N LEU A 125 11.41 3.61 0.62
CA LEU A 125 11.60 4.14 1.98
C LEU A 125 11.12 5.60 2.07
N ASP A 126 10.70 5.99 3.27
CA ASP A 126 10.18 7.33 3.63
C ASP A 126 8.83 7.73 3.02
N THR A 127 8.48 7.29 1.81
CA THR A 127 7.19 7.61 1.17
C THR A 127 6.00 7.03 1.95
N ILE A 128 6.19 5.88 2.58
CA ILE A 128 5.15 5.24 3.39
C ILE A 128 4.74 6.09 4.60
N ILE A 129 5.62 6.98 5.10
CA ILE A 129 5.37 7.75 6.33
C ILE A 129 4.15 8.66 6.16
N GLU A 130 4.07 9.38 5.03
CA GLU A 130 2.96 10.29 4.77
C GLU A 130 1.66 9.51 4.54
N LEU A 131 1.74 8.39 3.83
CA LEU A 131 0.58 7.53 3.62
C LEU A 131 0.06 6.93 4.93
N LYS A 132 0.93 6.62 5.89
CA LYS A 132 0.53 6.20 7.24
C LYS A 132 -0.25 7.30 7.96
N LYS A 133 0.20 8.56 7.89
CA LYS A 133 -0.54 9.69 8.49
C LYS A 133 -1.93 9.84 7.87
N ILE A 134 -2.04 9.72 6.54
CA ILE A 134 -3.33 9.75 5.85
C ILE A 134 -4.29 8.69 6.41
N VAL A 135 -3.81 7.46 6.65
CA VAL A 135 -4.61 6.41 7.30
C VAL A 135 -4.97 6.78 8.74
N GLU A 136 -4.02 7.26 9.55
CA GLU A 136 -4.28 7.67 10.94
C GLU A 136 -5.30 8.80 11.09
N GLU A 137 -5.42 9.67 10.08
CA GLU A 137 -6.34 10.80 10.11
C GLU A 137 -7.69 10.47 9.48
N ASN A 138 -7.71 9.70 8.39
CA ASN A 138 -8.90 9.57 7.53
C ASN A 138 -9.56 8.18 7.59
N PHE A 139 -8.88 7.15 8.12
CA PHE A 139 -9.46 5.82 8.20
C PHE A 139 -10.52 5.73 9.30
N CYS A 140 -11.76 5.45 8.90
CA CYS A 140 -12.88 5.17 9.80
C CYS A 140 -13.94 4.35 9.04
N PRO A 141 -14.05 3.03 9.29
CA PRO A 141 -15.08 2.20 8.68
C PRO A 141 -16.49 2.77 8.96
N LYS A 142 -17.38 2.77 7.96
CA LYS A 142 -18.71 3.41 8.11
C LYS A 142 -19.56 2.75 9.20
N VAL A 143 -19.41 1.44 9.39
CA VAL A 143 -20.09 0.71 10.48
C VAL A 143 -19.78 1.35 11.84
N ILE A 144 -18.58 1.90 12.02
CA ILE A 144 -18.20 2.52 13.29
C ILE A 144 -18.89 3.87 13.51
N LYS A 145 -19.27 4.58 12.45
CA LYS A 145 -20.04 5.82 12.56
C LYS A 145 -21.47 5.59 13.05
N SER A 146 -21.97 4.35 12.99
CA SER A 146 -23.29 3.98 13.50
C SER A 146 -23.29 3.66 15.00
N PHE A 147 -22.11 3.44 15.59
CA PHE A 147 -21.99 3.20 17.03
C PHE A 147 -22.25 4.48 17.81
N THR A 148 -23.23 4.42 18.71
CA THR A 148 -23.55 5.53 19.61
C THR A 148 -22.78 5.40 20.92
N PRO A 149 -22.36 6.50 21.56
CA PRO A 149 -21.80 6.48 22.91
C PRO A 149 -22.76 5.81 23.89
N ILE A 150 -22.25 4.96 24.77
CA ILE A 150 -23.04 4.27 25.80
C ILE A 150 -22.40 4.48 27.17
N ASP A 151 -23.18 5.02 28.12
CA ASP A 151 -22.74 5.29 29.50
C ASP A 151 -22.92 4.08 30.44
N VAL A 152 -23.37 2.94 29.93
CA VAL A 152 -23.52 1.69 30.69
C VAL A 152 -22.25 0.84 30.53
N PRO A 153 -21.52 0.49 31.61
CA PRO A 153 -20.22 -0.21 31.54
C PRO A 153 -20.24 -1.47 30.66
N ALA A 154 -21.17 -2.40 30.90
CA ALA A 154 -21.24 -3.65 30.14
C ALA A 154 -21.48 -3.45 28.64
N ASN A 155 -22.26 -2.43 28.26
CA ASN A 155 -22.54 -2.13 26.86
C ASN A 155 -21.40 -1.35 26.22
N TYR A 156 -20.72 -0.50 26.99
CA TYR A 156 -19.51 0.19 26.58
C TYR A 156 -18.37 -0.79 26.23
N ILE A 157 -18.16 -1.83 27.04
CA ILE A 157 -17.18 -2.89 26.73
C ILE A 157 -17.53 -3.61 25.43
N LYS A 158 -18.80 -4.02 25.26
CA LYS A 158 -19.27 -4.64 24.02
C LYS A 158 -19.05 -3.73 22.81
N LEU A 159 -19.31 -2.43 22.97
CA LEU A 159 -19.08 -1.43 21.94
C LEU A 159 -17.62 -1.37 21.51
N ILE A 160 -16.68 -1.27 22.47
CA ILE A 160 -15.25 -1.24 22.18
C ILE A 160 -14.79 -2.52 21.49
N LEU A 161 -15.25 -3.68 21.97
CA LEU A 161 -14.90 -4.97 21.37
C LEU A 161 -15.37 -5.04 19.92
N ASN A 162 -16.62 -4.64 19.65
CA ASN A 162 -17.17 -4.60 18.29
C ASN A 162 -16.40 -3.61 17.39
N ILE A 163 -16.10 -2.41 17.89
CA ILE A 163 -15.29 -1.41 17.15
C ILE A 163 -13.94 -2.03 16.79
N ARG A 164 -13.26 -2.62 17.77
CA ARG A 164 -11.96 -3.27 17.56
C ARG A 164 -12.08 -4.36 16.49
N GLU A 165 -13.06 -5.25 16.61
CA GLU A 165 -13.28 -6.32 15.64
C GLU A 165 -13.46 -5.79 14.21
N GLU A 166 -14.25 -4.74 14.03
CA GLU A 166 -14.47 -4.13 12.70
C GLU A 166 -13.18 -3.47 12.14
N PHE A 167 -12.41 -2.76 12.96
CA PHE A 167 -11.09 -2.23 12.57
C PHE A 167 -10.16 -3.36 12.10
N PHE A 168 -10.09 -4.45 12.86
CA PHE A 168 -9.22 -5.59 12.56
C PHE A 168 -9.69 -6.40 11.35
N LYS A 169 -11.00 -6.56 11.16
CA LYS A 169 -11.58 -7.24 10.00
C LYS A 169 -11.15 -6.55 8.71
N VAL A 170 -11.32 -5.22 8.63
CA VAL A 170 -10.88 -4.44 7.47
C VAL A 170 -9.37 -4.55 7.26
N ALA A 171 -8.57 -4.49 8.34
CA ALA A 171 -7.13 -4.65 8.27
C ALA A 171 -6.72 -6.03 7.72
N GLN A 172 -7.38 -7.11 8.13
CA GLN A 172 -7.06 -8.47 7.71
C GLN A 172 -7.52 -8.78 6.28
N GLU A 173 -8.77 -8.42 5.93
CA GLU A 173 -9.37 -8.76 4.65
C GLU A 173 -8.68 -8.07 3.47
N PHE A 174 -8.33 -6.79 3.62
CA PHE A 174 -7.86 -5.99 2.49
C PHE A 174 -6.34 -5.83 2.43
N PHE A 175 -5.63 -6.02 3.55
CA PHE A 175 -4.21 -5.67 3.64
C PHE A 175 -3.29 -6.88 3.84
N ASN A 176 -3.82 -8.10 3.74
CA ASN A 176 -3.09 -9.37 3.55
C ASN A 176 -1.80 -9.50 4.39
N LYS A 177 -1.89 -9.22 5.71
CA LYS A 177 -0.77 -9.28 6.66
C LYS A 177 0.35 -8.24 6.45
N ASN A 178 0.09 -7.12 5.78
CA ASN A 178 1.05 -6.02 5.73
C ASN A 178 1.23 -5.42 7.13
N GLU A 179 2.33 -5.78 7.79
CA GLU A 179 2.63 -5.38 9.18
C GLU A 179 2.62 -3.87 9.37
N HIS A 180 3.12 -3.11 8.38
CA HIS A 180 3.14 -1.66 8.43
C HIS A 180 1.74 -1.06 8.41
N PHE A 181 0.82 -1.62 7.62
CA PHE A 181 -0.56 -1.15 7.57
C PHE A 181 -1.32 -1.55 8.84
N ILE A 182 -1.17 -2.80 9.29
CA ILE A 182 -1.81 -3.30 10.51
C ILE A 182 -1.43 -2.43 11.71
N ALA A 183 -0.14 -2.13 11.90
CA ALA A 183 0.32 -1.29 13.00
C ALA A 183 -0.33 0.12 13.00
N VAL A 184 -0.58 0.66 11.82
CA VAL A 184 -1.17 2.00 11.64
C VAL A 184 -2.68 1.97 11.90
N VAL A 185 -3.38 0.94 11.43
CA VAL A 185 -4.79 0.73 11.75
C VAL A 185 -4.99 0.49 13.24
N GLU A 186 -4.12 -0.29 13.88
CA GLU A 186 -4.18 -0.50 15.33
C GLU A 186 -3.97 0.80 16.10
N LYS A 187 -3.01 1.63 15.67
CA LYS A 187 -2.79 2.95 16.25
C LYS A 187 -4.01 3.85 16.05
N ARG A 188 -4.61 3.85 14.86
CA ARG A 188 -5.86 4.56 14.57
C ARG A 188 -7.00 4.11 15.46
N CYS A 189 -7.16 2.79 15.64
CA CYS A 189 -8.20 2.19 16.48
C CYS A 189 -8.05 2.60 17.95
N ARG A 190 -6.82 2.52 18.51
CA ARG A 190 -6.54 3.00 19.87
C ARG A 190 -6.89 4.48 20.04
N ASN A 191 -6.47 5.33 19.11
CA ASN A 191 -6.80 6.75 19.13
C ASN A 191 -8.31 6.99 18.97
N PHE A 192 -9.01 6.17 18.18
CA PHE A 192 -10.46 6.26 18.03
C PHE A 192 -11.17 5.94 19.35
N ILE A 193 -10.81 4.83 19.99
CA ILE A 193 -11.42 4.41 21.28
C ILE A 193 -11.20 5.48 22.35
N ASN A 194 -10.01 6.07 22.41
CA ASN A 194 -9.67 7.07 23.42
C ASN A 194 -10.34 8.43 23.18
N ASN A 195 -10.66 8.80 21.92
CA ASN A 195 -11.10 10.16 21.58
C ASN A 195 -12.53 10.28 21.02
N ASN A 196 -13.13 9.22 20.46
CA ASN A 196 -14.39 9.31 19.68
C ASN A 196 -15.55 8.44 20.20
N VAL A 197 -15.32 7.54 21.17
CA VAL A 197 -16.41 6.68 21.68
C VAL A 197 -17.28 7.43 22.70
N LEU A 198 -16.80 8.54 23.24
CA LEU A 198 -17.52 9.41 24.17
C LEU A 198 -17.64 10.83 23.56
N PRO A 199 -18.74 11.56 23.80
CA PRO A 199 -18.93 12.90 23.23
C PRO A 199 -17.87 13.90 23.72
N GLU A 200 -17.56 14.92 22.91
CA GLU A 200 -16.51 15.94 23.15
C GLU A 200 -16.83 16.95 24.28
N SER A 201 -17.34 16.49 25.43
CA SER A 201 -17.35 17.34 26.63
C SER A 201 -16.03 17.19 27.39
N ALA A 202 -15.46 18.31 27.84
CA ALA A 202 -14.21 18.37 28.61
C ALA A 202 -14.18 17.47 29.86
N ASP A 203 -15.35 17.04 30.34
CA ASP A 203 -15.53 16.11 31.47
C ASP A 203 -15.32 14.62 31.12
N ASN A 204 -15.07 14.25 29.85
CA ASN A 204 -14.94 12.85 29.43
C ASN A 204 -13.50 12.32 29.35
N ALA A 205 -12.50 13.16 29.63
CA ALA A 205 -11.11 12.71 29.73
C ALA A 205 -10.96 11.73 30.91
N GLY A 206 -10.95 10.43 30.60
CA GLY A 206 -10.86 9.35 31.59
C GLY A 206 -12.15 8.58 31.85
N LYS A 207 -13.30 8.99 31.29
CA LYS A 207 -14.56 8.25 31.47
C LYS A 207 -14.56 6.86 30.82
N SER A 208 -13.78 6.69 29.76
CA SER A 208 -13.46 5.37 29.19
C SER A 208 -12.76 4.45 30.20
N ALA A 209 -11.79 4.98 30.96
CA ALA A 209 -11.08 4.23 31.99
C ALA A 209 -11.97 3.95 33.21
N GLU A 210 -12.85 4.89 33.56
CA GLU A 210 -13.85 4.72 34.62
C GLU A 210 -14.83 3.59 34.29
N LEU A 211 -15.43 3.59 33.09
CA LEU A 211 -16.37 2.54 32.66
C LEU A 211 -15.70 1.16 32.59
N LEU A 212 -14.43 1.11 32.18
CA LEU A 212 -13.62 -0.11 32.23
C LEU A 212 -13.42 -0.61 33.67
N ALA A 213 -13.06 0.29 34.59
CA ALA A 213 -12.86 -0.05 36.00
C ALA A 213 -14.16 -0.53 36.65
N GLN A 214 -15.27 0.19 36.47
CA GLN A 214 -16.59 -0.19 37.00
C GLN A 214 -17.04 -1.56 36.49
N TYR A 215 -16.76 -1.89 35.23
CA TYR A 215 -17.08 -3.22 34.71
C TYR A 215 -16.22 -4.32 35.34
N CYS A 216 -14.92 -4.07 35.52
CA CYS A 216 -14.03 -5.00 36.23
C CYS A 216 -14.50 -5.22 37.68
N ASP A 217 -14.89 -4.16 38.38
CA ASP A 217 -15.41 -4.23 39.76
C ASP A 217 -16.72 -5.03 39.86
N GLN A 218 -17.55 -5.04 38.80
CA GLN A 218 -18.78 -5.85 38.74
C GLN A 218 -18.52 -7.35 38.52
N LEU A 219 -17.35 -7.73 38.02
CA LEU A 219 -16.98 -9.11 37.73
C LEU A 219 -16.20 -9.79 38.87
N LEU A 220 -15.67 -9.00 39.80
CA LEU A 220 -14.89 -9.45 40.97
C LEU A 220 -15.78 -9.61 42.20
#